data_AF-G3AW52-F1
#
_entry.id   AF-G3AW52-F1
#
_cell.length_a   1.000
_cell.length_b   1.000
_cell.length_c   1.000
_cell.angle_alpha   90.00
_cell.angle_beta   90.00
_cell.angle_gamma   90.00
#
_symmetry.space_group_name_H-M   'P 1'
#
loop_
_entity.id
_entity.type
_entity.pdbx_description
1 polymer ?
#
loop_
_entity_poly.entity_id
_entity_poly.type
_entity_poly.pdbx_seq_one_letter_code
_entity_poly.pdbx_strand_id
1 'polypeptide(L)'
;MLWWNSTKETQEIEKELPEDLKEFFQKNNPDDRQYNKYKLTPQQIMVNAKLKKISQEYSYDLETYKRKNSIRNVSITNCAELQLKVVDCFKSLNFTSIDNCSKQIKANKNCVEIQSKAFNKMFYNDCYSTQHCDKIRFLVDHLFTSNFGQYGENMNEETLAKFDKDLDANFSKVWK
;
A
#
# COMPACT_ATOMS: atom_id res chain seq x y z
N MET A 1 -36.67 -15.61 31.67
CA MET A 1 -37.21 -15.64 30.29
C MET A 1 -36.58 -14.49 29.53
N LEU A 2 -35.75 -14.79 28.54
CA LEU A 2 -35.53 -14.00 27.32
C LEU A 2 -34.86 -14.96 26.33
N TRP A 3 -35.49 -15.06 25.17
CA TRP A 3 -35.42 -16.18 24.25
C TRP A 3 -34.17 -16.12 23.37
N TRP A 4 -33.51 -17.28 23.18
CA TRP A 4 -32.58 -17.49 22.07
C TRP A 4 -33.40 -17.59 20.79
N ASN A 5 -33.38 -16.54 19.95
CA ASN A 5 -33.81 -16.70 18.56
C ASN A 5 -32.64 -17.31 17.79
N SER A 6 -32.80 -18.59 17.44
CA SER A 6 -31.96 -19.31 16.49
C SER A 6 -31.94 -18.57 15.15
N THR A 7 -30.88 -17.81 14.89
CA THR A 7 -30.52 -17.42 13.52
C THR A 7 -30.03 -18.68 12.83
N LYS A 8 -30.88 -19.28 11.98
CA LYS A 8 -30.46 -20.35 11.07
C LYS A 8 -29.21 -19.91 10.31
N GLU A 9 -28.22 -20.80 10.22
CA GLU A 9 -27.00 -20.53 9.47
C GLU A 9 -27.35 -20.31 7.99
N THR A 10 -26.66 -19.38 7.34
CA THR A 10 -26.82 -18.97 5.94
C THR A 10 -26.87 -20.16 4.96
N GLN A 11 -26.14 -21.23 5.29
CA GLN A 11 -26.08 -22.48 4.52
C GLN A 11 -27.36 -23.33 4.60
N GLU A 12 -28.19 -23.14 5.64
CA GLU A 12 -29.51 -23.76 5.75
C GLU A 12 -30.55 -22.97 4.94
N ILE A 13 -30.42 -21.64 4.91
CA ILE A 13 -31.33 -20.76 4.16
C ILE A 13 -31.15 -20.96 2.64
N GLU A 14 -29.92 -21.12 2.15
CA GLU A 14 -29.65 -21.42 0.74
C GLU A 14 -30.30 -22.72 0.24
N LYS A 15 -30.53 -23.69 1.13
CA LYS A 15 -31.20 -24.97 0.79
C LYS A 15 -32.71 -24.85 0.70
N GLU A 16 -33.29 -23.83 1.34
CA GLU A 16 -34.73 -23.58 1.40
C GLU A 16 -35.19 -22.56 0.34
N LEU A 17 -34.25 -21.91 -0.37
CA LEU A 17 -34.56 -20.88 -1.35
C LEU A 17 -34.89 -21.45 -2.74
N PRO A 18 -35.94 -20.96 -3.41
CA PRO A 18 -36.17 -21.15 -4.85
C PRO A 18 -34.95 -20.75 -5.69
N GLU A 19 -34.70 -21.44 -6.80
CA GLU A 19 -33.47 -21.25 -7.59
C GLU A 19 -33.27 -19.83 -8.14
N ASP A 20 -34.37 -19.13 -8.45
CA ASP A 20 -34.38 -17.73 -8.89
C ASP A 20 -33.99 -16.74 -7.79
N LEU A 21 -34.13 -17.13 -6.52
CA LEU A 21 -33.79 -16.31 -5.36
C LEU A 21 -32.41 -16.62 -4.77
N LYS A 22 -31.81 -17.78 -5.10
CA LYS A 22 -30.44 -18.12 -4.65
C LYS A 22 -29.40 -17.16 -5.19
N GLU A 23 -29.50 -16.80 -6.46
CA GLU A 23 -28.55 -15.88 -7.11
C GLU A 23 -28.64 -14.46 -6.51
N PHE A 24 -29.86 -14.01 -6.18
CA PHE A 24 -30.07 -12.74 -5.47
C PHE A 24 -29.52 -12.79 -4.03
N PHE A 25 -29.74 -13.90 -3.31
CA PHE A 25 -29.28 -14.09 -1.94
C PHE A 25 -27.75 -14.12 -1.88
N GLN A 26 -27.07 -14.89 -2.74
CA GLN A 26 -25.60 -14.90 -2.84
C GLN A 26 -25.01 -13.51 -3.12
N LYS A 27 -25.66 -12.74 -4.01
CA LYS A 27 -25.19 -11.40 -4.38
C LYS A 27 -25.38 -10.36 -3.26
N ASN A 28 -26.36 -10.57 -2.38
CA ASN A 28 -26.75 -9.59 -1.34
C ASN A 28 -26.54 -10.09 0.09
N ASN A 29 -25.98 -11.28 0.26
CA ASN A 29 -25.75 -11.88 1.55
C ASN A 29 -24.81 -11.01 2.40
N PRO A 30 -25.28 -10.48 3.56
CA PRO A 30 -24.44 -9.67 4.44
C PRO A 30 -23.28 -10.46 5.05
N ASP A 31 -23.40 -11.79 5.17
CA ASP A 31 -22.35 -12.63 5.74
C ASP A 31 -21.15 -12.77 4.80
N ASP A 32 -21.37 -12.83 3.48
CA ASP A 32 -20.28 -12.83 2.49
C ASP A 32 -19.52 -11.50 2.43
N ARG A 33 -20.20 -10.38 2.73
CA ARG A 33 -19.55 -9.07 2.83
C ARG A 33 -18.63 -8.99 4.06
N GLN A 34 -18.96 -9.71 5.14
CA GLN A 34 -18.09 -9.81 6.32
C GLN A 34 -16.99 -10.87 6.14
N TYR A 35 -17.28 -11.99 5.46
CA TYR A 35 -16.32 -13.06 5.21
C TYR A 35 -15.18 -12.61 4.29
N ASN A 36 -15.49 -11.84 3.24
CA ASN A 36 -14.46 -11.26 2.35
C ASN A 36 -13.58 -10.19 3.04
N LYS A 37 -14.01 -9.61 4.16
CA LYS A 37 -13.22 -8.65 4.94
C LYS A 37 -12.00 -9.30 5.62
N TYR A 38 -12.05 -10.61 5.86
CA TYR A 38 -10.98 -11.38 6.51
C TYR A 38 -10.26 -12.34 5.55
N LYS A 39 -10.66 -12.40 4.28
CA LYS A 39 -10.00 -13.23 3.28
C LYS A 39 -8.66 -12.62 2.92
N LEU A 40 -7.57 -13.34 3.21
CA LEU A 40 -6.22 -12.90 2.87
C LEU A 40 -6.08 -12.73 1.35
N THR A 41 -5.45 -11.64 0.92
CA THR A 41 -5.11 -11.44 -0.49
C THR A 41 -4.06 -12.45 -0.95
N PRO A 42 -3.95 -12.76 -2.25
CA PRO A 42 -2.89 -13.62 -2.77
C PRO A 42 -1.49 -13.15 -2.35
N GLN A 43 -1.28 -11.82 -2.31
CA GLN A 43 -0.03 -11.21 -1.84
C GLN A 43 0.22 -11.51 -0.35
N GLN A 44 -0.80 -11.36 0.51
CA GLN A 44 -0.69 -11.68 1.95
C GLN A 44 -0.39 -13.16 2.18
N ILE A 45 -1.03 -14.06 1.43
CA ILE A 45 -0.76 -15.50 1.51
C ILE A 45 0.70 -15.78 1.18
N MET A 46 1.25 -15.17 0.13
CA MET A 46 2.66 -15.36 -0.24
C MET A 46 3.62 -14.81 0.82
N VAL A 47 3.37 -13.61 1.34
CA VAL A 47 4.17 -13.00 2.41
C VAL A 47 4.18 -13.92 3.64
N ASN A 48 3.00 -14.34 4.10
CA ASN A 48 2.88 -15.23 5.25
C ASN A 48 3.60 -16.57 5.02
N ALA A 49 3.51 -17.14 3.81
CA ALA A 49 4.20 -18.37 3.47
C ALA A 49 5.74 -18.20 3.46
N LYS A 50 6.25 -17.05 2.99
CA LYS A 50 7.68 -16.73 3.01
C LYS A 50 8.17 -16.54 4.45
N LEU A 51 7.45 -15.77 5.25
CA LEU A 51 7.80 -15.50 6.65
C LEU A 51 7.81 -16.77 7.51
N LYS A 52 6.89 -17.72 7.26
CA LYS A 52 6.90 -19.02 7.95
C LYS A 52 8.14 -19.88 7.67
N LYS A 53 8.79 -19.70 6.51
CA LYS A 53 9.99 -20.46 6.12
C LYS A 53 11.27 -19.88 6.70
N ILE A 54 11.26 -18.60 7.07
CA ILE A 54 12.40 -17.89 7.62
C ILE A 54 12.33 -18.06 9.13
N SER A 55 13.41 -18.52 9.76
CA SER A 55 13.50 -18.51 11.22
C SER A 55 13.32 -17.07 11.69
N GLN A 56 12.20 -16.76 12.34
CA GLN A 56 11.93 -15.45 12.92
C GLN A 56 12.65 -15.31 14.27
N GLU A 57 13.94 -15.65 14.30
CA GLU A 57 14.78 -15.29 15.43
C GLU A 57 14.80 -13.76 15.54
N TYR A 58 14.52 -13.28 16.74
CA TYR A 58 14.48 -11.85 17.01
C TYR A 58 15.83 -11.21 16.64
N SER A 59 15.78 -10.18 15.80
CA SER A 59 16.95 -9.38 15.44
C SER A 59 16.74 -7.94 15.91
N TYR A 60 17.46 -7.54 16.95
CA TYR A 60 17.45 -6.16 17.46
C TYR A 60 17.84 -5.15 16.37
N ASP A 61 18.79 -5.51 15.51
CA ASP A 61 19.26 -4.66 14.42
C ASP A 61 18.17 -4.43 13.36
N LEU A 62 17.45 -5.48 12.97
CA LEU A 62 16.34 -5.37 12.03
C LEU A 62 15.21 -4.50 12.61
N GLU A 63 14.86 -4.69 13.87
CA GLU A 63 13.84 -3.89 14.53
C GLU A 63 14.23 -2.42 14.62
N THR A 64 15.47 -2.14 15.01
CA THR A 64 16.01 -0.78 15.06
C THR A 64 16.03 -0.16 13.67
N TYR A 65 16.43 -0.92 12.65
CA TYR A 65 16.40 -0.50 11.26
C TYR A 65 14.99 -0.14 10.81
N LYS A 66 13.98 -1.00 11.05
CA LYS A 66 12.58 -0.76 10.68
C LYS A 66 11.99 0.47 11.35
N ARG A 67 12.33 0.73 12.63
CA ARG A 67 11.89 1.94 13.34
C ARG A 67 12.47 3.21 12.72
N LYS A 68 13.78 3.22 12.45
CA LYS A 68 14.45 4.36 11.79
C LYS A 68 13.93 4.57 10.38
N ASN A 69 13.68 3.49 9.65
CA ASN A 69 13.22 3.48 8.26
C ASN A 69 11.74 3.11 8.16
N SER A 70 10.89 3.71 9.00
CA SER A 70 9.43 3.55 8.89
C SER A 70 8.92 3.98 7.51
N ILE A 71 7.76 3.46 7.05
CA ILE A 71 7.16 3.84 5.76
C ILE A 71 7.12 5.36 5.56
N ARG A 72 6.75 6.11 6.61
CA ARG A 72 6.75 7.57 6.59
C ARG A 72 8.14 8.13 6.27
N ASN A 73 9.16 7.67 7.00
CA ASN A 73 10.53 8.17 6.85
C ASN A 73 11.11 7.81 5.48
N VAL A 74 10.90 6.58 5.00
CA VAL A 74 11.42 6.18 3.68
C VAL A 74 10.69 6.88 2.54
N SER A 75 9.38 7.13 2.67
CA SER A 75 8.62 7.93 1.70
C SER A 75 9.11 9.36 1.63
N ILE A 76 9.36 10.01 2.78
CA ILE A 76 9.95 11.34 2.83
C ILE A 76 11.36 11.33 2.22
N THR A 77 12.16 10.31 2.53
CA THR A 77 13.52 10.16 1.99
C THR A 77 13.51 10.08 0.47
N ASN A 78 12.65 9.24 -0.11
CA ASN A 78 12.51 9.11 -1.56
C ASN A 78 12.00 10.40 -2.22
N CYS A 79 11.22 11.21 -1.50
CA CYS A 79 10.71 12.50 -2.00
C CYS A 79 11.59 13.71 -1.61
N ALA A 80 12.79 13.50 -1.08
CA ALA A 80 13.61 14.57 -0.52
C ALA A 80 13.97 15.66 -1.55
N GLU A 81 14.16 15.30 -2.82
CA GLU A 81 14.44 16.29 -3.87
C GLU A 81 13.25 17.22 -4.14
N LEU A 82 12.02 16.70 -4.08
CA LEU A 82 10.81 17.51 -4.17
C LEU A 82 10.62 18.40 -2.94
N GLN A 83 10.98 17.88 -1.76
CA GLN A 83 10.99 18.68 -0.54
C GLN A 83 12.00 19.84 -0.63
N LEU A 84 13.17 19.61 -1.22
CA LEU A 84 14.15 20.67 -1.46
C LEU A 84 13.60 21.75 -2.39
N LYS A 85 12.89 21.38 -3.46
CA LYS A 85 12.22 22.35 -4.35
C LYS A 85 11.16 23.21 -3.65
N VAL A 86 10.47 22.65 -2.65
CA VAL A 86 9.54 23.43 -1.81
C VAL A 86 10.32 24.47 -1.00
N VAL A 87 11.42 24.06 -0.36
CA VAL A 87 12.29 24.96 0.42
C VAL A 87 12.87 26.07 -0.47
N ASP A 88 13.34 25.73 -1.66
CA ASP A 88 13.93 26.71 -2.58
C ASP A 88 12.87 27.68 -3.13
N CYS A 89 11.64 27.21 -3.35
CA CYS A 89 10.52 28.08 -3.66
C CYS A 89 10.27 29.09 -2.52
N PHE A 90 10.20 28.64 -1.26
CA PHE A 90 10.01 29.54 -0.11
C PHE A 90 11.13 30.56 0.03
N LYS A 91 12.38 30.19 -0.26
CA LYS A 91 13.52 31.13 -0.26
C LYS A 91 13.41 32.19 -1.36
N SER A 92 12.78 31.85 -2.49
CA SER A 92 12.59 32.75 -3.63
C SER A 92 11.39 33.70 -3.48
N LEU A 93 10.57 33.52 -2.44
CA LEU A 93 9.44 34.41 -2.17
C LEU A 93 9.95 35.76 -1.66
N ASN A 94 9.93 36.75 -2.54
CA ASN A 94 10.01 38.16 -2.16
C ASN A 94 8.62 38.68 -1.74
N PHE A 95 8.59 39.78 -0.98
CA PHE A 95 7.36 40.46 -0.50
C PHE A 95 6.35 40.82 -1.61
N THR A 96 6.77 40.82 -2.89
CA THR A 96 5.96 41.16 -4.06
C THR A 96 5.48 39.95 -4.87
N SER A 97 5.85 38.71 -4.50
CA SER A 97 5.49 37.52 -5.28
C SER A 97 4.07 37.06 -4.99
N ILE A 98 3.29 36.83 -6.04
CA ILE A 98 1.92 36.27 -6.00
C ILE A 98 1.95 34.74 -5.98
N ASP A 99 3.08 34.12 -6.35
CA ASP A 99 3.20 32.66 -6.40
C ASP A 99 3.41 32.09 -4.98
N ASN A 100 2.62 31.10 -4.60
CA ASN A 100 2.52 30.63 -3.20
C ASN A 100 3.15 29.24 -2.96
N CYS A 101 4.07 28.81 -3.83
CA CYS A 101 4.72 27.50 -3.78
C CYS A 101 3.77 26.28 -3.80
N SER A 102 2.46 26.50 -4.06
CA SER A 102 1.42 25.46 -4.00
C SER A 102 1.71 24.30 -4.93
N LYS A 103 2.28 24.56 -6.12
CA LYS A 103 2.65 23.53 -7.09
C LYS A 103 3.69 22.57 -6.52
N GLN A 104 4.77 23.09 -5.95
CA GLN A 104 5.86 22.31 -5.35
C GLN A 104 5.36 21.53 -4.12
N ILE A 105 4.54 22.18 -3.29
CA ILE A 105 3.93 21.55 -2.11
C ILE A 105 3.04 20.38 -2.52
N LYS A 106 2.20 20.57 -3.54
CA LYS A 106 1.32 19.53 -4.07
C LYS A 106 2.11 18.37 -4.66
N ALA A 107 3.15 18.65 -5.45
CA ALA A 107 4.02 17.62 -6.01
C ALA A 107 4.70 16.78 -4.92
N ASN A 108 5.27 17.42 -3.90
CA ASN A 108 5.89 16.73 -2.77
C ASN A 108 4.87 15.87 -1.99
N LYS A 109 3.68 16.42 -1.72
CA LYS A 109 2.61 15.68 -1.04
C LYS A 109 2.19 14.44 -1.83
N ASN A 110 1.97 14.57 -3.13
CA ASN A 110 1.60 13.47 -4.00
C ASN A 110 2.69 12.37 -4.04
N CYS A 111 3.96 12.77 -4.13
CA CYS A 111 5.08 11.83 -4.05
C CYS A 111 5.01 11.01 -2.75
N VAL A 112 4.90 11.67 -1.59
CA VAL A 112 4.86 10.98 -0.29
C VAL A 112 3.66 10.04 -0.17
N GLU A 113 2.48 10.45 -0.67
CA GLU A 113 1.28 9.60 -0.65
C GLU A 113 1.42 8.36 -1.53
N ILE A 114 1.95 8.51 -2.74
CA ILE A 114 2.16 7.40 -3.68
C ILE A 114 3.22 6.43 -3.14
N GLN A 115 4.35 6.95 -2.67
CA GLN A 115 5.42 6.16 -2.07
C GLN A 115 4.89 5.37 -0.87
N SER A 116 4.15 6.01 0.04
CA SER A 116 3.57 5.35 1.21
C SER A 116 2.59 4.24 0.82
N LYS A 117 1.72 4.47 -0.17
CA LYS A 117 0.81 3.42 -0.70
C LYS A 117 1.58 2.26 -1.31
N ALA A 118 2.63 2.54 -2.10
CA ALA A 118 3.47 1.52 -2.70
C ALA A 118 4.19 0.67 -1.64
N PHE A 119 4.76 1.29 -0.61
CA PHE A 119 5.39 0.57 0.50
C PHE A 119 4.41 -0.36 1.24
N ASN A 120 3.18 0.09 1.46
CA ASN A 120 2.13 -0.74 2.05
C ASN A 120 1.77 -1.91 1.12
N LYS A 121 1.56 -1.65 -0.18
CA LYS A 121 1.28 -2.69 -1.19
C LYS A 121 2.39 -3.73 -1.27
N MET A 122 3.63 -3.30 -1.08
CA MET A 122 4.82 -4.15 -1.09
C MET A 122 5.10 -4.85 0.27
N PHE A 123 4.22 -4.72 1.26
CA PHE A 123 4.36 -5.30 2.61
C PHE A 123 5.69 -4.91 3.29
N TYR A 124 6.12 -3.66 3.10
CA TYR A 124 7.44 -3.20 3.57
C TYR A 124 7.67 -3.43 5.07
N ASN A 125 6.65 -3.22 5.92
CA ASN A 125 6.77 -3.45 7.37
C ASN A 125 7.09 -4.92 7.72
N ASP A 126 6.73 -5.85 6.84
CA ASP A 126 6.94 -7.29 7.01
C ASP A 126 8.27 -7.76 6.41
N CYS A 127 9.15 -6.85 5.95
CA CYS A 127 10.46 -7.25 5.46
C CYS A 127 11.25 -8.03 6.53
N TYR A 128 11.92 -9.12 6.14
CA TYR A 128 12.53 -10.07 7.09
C TYR A 128 14.04 -9.87 7.30
N SER A 129 14.68 -8.96 6.57
CA SER A 129 16.08 -8.59 6.74
C SER A 129 16.29 -7.16 6.23
N THR A 130 17.33 -6.48 6.70
CA THR A 130 17.68 -5.13 6.23
C THR A 130 17.83 -5.08 4.71
N GLN A 131 18.51 -6.08 4.13
CA GLN A 131 18.68 -6.23 2.69
C GLN A 131 17.34 -6.35 1.95
N HIS A 132 16.38 -7.09 2.51
CA HIS A 132 15.05 -7.21 1.92
C HIS A 132 14.27 -5.89 2.00
N CYS A 133 14.38 -5.16 3.12
CA CYS A 133 13.79 -3.84 3.26
C CYS A 133 14.39 -2.86 2.23
N ASP A 134 15.72 -2.84 2.10
CA ASP A 134 16.44 -2.00 1.12
C ASP A 134 16.05 -2.35 -0.33
N LYS A 135 15.88 -3.63 -0.65
CA LYS A 135 15.41 -4.08 -1.97
C LYS A 135 14.02 -3.53 -2.30
N ILE A 136 13.10 -3.55 -1.32
CA ILE A 136 11.75 -2.95 -1.49
C ILE A 136 11.88 -1.43 -1.71
N ARG A 137 12.68 -0.74 -0.89
CA ARG A 137 12.91 0.71 -1.01
C ARG A 137 13.43 1.10 -2.38
N PHE A 138 14.48 0.45 -2.82
CA PHE A 138 15.07 0.69 -4.13
C PHE A 138 14.08 0.44 -5.26
N LEU A 139 13.33 -0.67 -5.22
CA LEU A 139 12.35 -0.98 -6.25
C LEU A 139 11.25 0.07 -6.32
N VAL A 140 10.67 0.45 -5.17
CA VAL A 140 9.58 1.42 -5.13
C VAL A 140 10.04 2.78 -5.68
N ASP A 141 11.23 3.23 -5.28
CA ASP A 141 11.82 4.47 -5.77
C ASP A 141 12.07 4.43 -7.28
N HIS A 142 12.73 3.37 -7.76
CA HIS A 142 13.02 3.17 -9.17
C HIS A 142 11.75 3.13 -10.04
N LEU A 143 10.72 2.42 -9.59
CA LEU A 143 9.44 2.35 -10.30
C LEU A 143 8.73 3.71 -10.31
N PHE A 144 8.85 4.48 -9.23
CA PHE A 144 8.29 5.83 -9.15
C PHE A 144 8.96 6.74 -10.19
N THR A 145 10.29 6.82 -10.18
CA THR A 145 11.02 7.69 -11.13
C THR A 145 10.81 7.27 -12.58
N SER A 146 10.71 5.96 -12.84
CA SER A 146 10.51 5.43 -14.20
C SER A 146 9.10 5.69 -14.76
N ASN A 147 8.09 5.80 -13.89
CA ASN A 147 6.70 6.03 -14.32
C ASN A 147 6.33 7.52 -14.30
N PHE A 148 6.80 8.28 -13.32
CA PHE A 148 6.37 9.66 -13.10
C PHE A 148 7.43 10.70 -13.46
N GLY A 149 8.69 10.30 -13.70
CA GLY A 149 9.82 11.20 -13.79
C GLY A 149 10.44 11.52 -12.43
N GLN A 150 11.61 12.16 -12.43
CA GLN A 150 12.36 12.48 -11.21
C GLN A 150 11.56 13.37 -10.26
N TYR A 151 10.71 14.26 -10.79
CA TYR A 151 9.92 15.20 -10.00
C TYR A 151 8.42 14.97 -10.10
N GLY A 152 8.00 13.81 -10.60
CA GLY A 152 6.59 13.47 -10.75
C GLY A 152 5.88 14.30 -11.83
N GLU A 153 6.61 14.75 -12.85
CA GLU A 153 6.11 15.60 -13.93
C GLU A 153 5.02 14.93 -14.77
N ASN A 154 5.07 13.60 -14.88
CA ASN A 154 4.17 12.81 -15.72
C ASN A 154 2.99 12.22 -14.94
N MET A 155 2.70 12.72 -13.74
CA MET A 155 1.69 12.14 -12.87
C MET A 155 0.26 12.37 -13.39
N ASN A 156 -0.36 11.29 -13.84
CA ASN A 156 -1.74 11.23 -14.33
C ASN A 156 -2.34 9.83 -14.08
N GLU A 157 -3.60 9.62 -14.42
CA GLU A 157 -4.28 8.34 -14.18
C GLU A 157 -3.62 7.15 -14.91
N GLU A 158 -3.14 7.37 -16.13
CA GLU A 158 -2.48 6.33 -16.93
C GLU A 158 -1.16 5.87 -16.29
N THR A 159 -0.31 6.83 -15.91
CA THR A 159 0.99 6.54 -15.26
C THR A 159 0.80 5.96 -13.86
N LEU A 160 -0.26 6.36 -13.13
CA LEU A 160 -0.62 5.76 -11.85
C LEU A 160 -1.03 4.29 -12.02
N ALA A 161 -1.89 3.98 -12.99
CA ALA A 161 -2.29 2.62 -13.28
C ALA A 161 -1.11 1.75 -13.73
N LYS A 162 -0.21 2.31 -14.55
CA LYS A 162 1.02 1.64 -14.97
C LYS A 162 1.94 1.34 -13.79
N PHE A 163 2.20 2.32 -12.93
CA PHE A 163 2.98 2.14 -11.71
C PHE A 163 2.39 1.05 -10.81
N ASP A 164 1.07 1.04 -10.62
CA ASP A 164 0.38 0.03 -9.81
C ASP A 164 0.55 -1.39 -10.37
N LYS A 165 0.46 -1.53 -11.70
CA LYS A 165 0.72 -2.77 -12.43
C LYS A 165 2.19 -3.21 -12.34
N ASP A 166 3.13 -2.27 -12.43
CA ASP A 166 4.56 -2.55 -12.31
C ASP A 166 4.92 -3.03 -10.89
N LEU A 167 4.27 -2.48 -9.85
CA LEU A 167 4.39 -2.98 -8.48
C LEU A 167 3.92 -4.43 -8.38
N ASP A 168 2.73 -4.75 -8.93
CA ASP A 168 2.20 -6.12 -8.92
C ASP A 168 3.10 -7.10 -9.68
N ALA A 169 3.62 -6.69 -10.84
CA ALA A 169 4.51 -7.51 -11.66
C ALA A 169 5.84 -7.83 -10.96
N ASN A 170 6.33 -6.94 -10.11
CA ASN A 170 7.57 -7.13 -9.37
C ASN A 170 7.38 -7.68 -7.95
N PHE A 171 6.15 -7.72 -7.44
CA PHE A 171 5.83 -8.22 -6.10
C PHE A 171 6.42 -9.61 -5.84
N SER A 172 6.13 -10.57 -6.72
CA SER A 172 6.65 -11.93 -6.60
C SER A 172 8.17 -12.02 -6.70
N LYS A 173 8.85 -11.13 -7.45
CA LYS A 173 10.32 -11.14 -7.57
C LYS A 173 11.01 -10.63 -6.30
N VAL A 174 10.33 -9.76 -5.56
CA VAL A 174 10.83 -9.27 -4.28
C VAL A 174 10.66 -10.31 -3.18
N TRP A 175 9.48 -10.92 -3.12
CA TRP A 175 9.06 -11.83 -2.04
C TRP A 175 9.35 -13.32 -2.25
N LYS A 176 9.78 -13.73 -3.44
CA LYS A 176 10.29 -15.10 -3.72
C LYS A 176 11.52 -15.42 -2.86
#